data_AF-A0A3R8URU2-F1
#
_entry.id   AF-A0A3R8URU2-F1
#
_cell.length_a   1.000
_cell.length_b   1.000
_cell.length_c   1.000
_cell.angle_alpha   90.00
_cell.angle_beta   90.00
_cell.angle_gamma   90.00
#
_symmetry.space_group_name_H-M   'P 1'
#
loop_
_entity.id
_entity.type
_entity.pdbx_description
1 polymer ?
#
loop_
_entity_poly.entity_id
_entity_poly.type
_entity_poly.pdbx_seq_one_letter_code
_entity_poly.pdbx_strand_id
1 'polypeptide(L)' 'MEKEGQPGEKNRISHWFDVPEGFGLECLVIGEGEQQRVYVVTTTPPAEHAWIHDRWPLLTMLNGE' A
#
# COMPACT_ATOMS: atom_id res chain seq x y z
N MET A 1 12.08 27.94 -1.55
CA MET A 1 12.76 27.59 -0.29
C MET A 1 12.49 26.14 -0.02
N GLU A 2 13.34 25.27 -0.55
CA GLU A 2 13.32 23.83 -0.26
C GLU A 2 13.80 23.64 1.18
N LYS A 3 13.01 22.96 2.00
CA LYS A 3 13.40 22.61 3.36
C LYS A 3 14.40 21.45 3.22
N GLU A 4 15.67 21.71 3.53
CA GLU A 4 16.71 20.69 3.56
C GLU A 4 16.31 19.57 4.52
N GLY A 5 16.07 18.38 3.96
CA GLY A 5 15.71 17.18 4.71
C GLY A 5 16.81 16.76 5.68
N GLN A 6 16.41 16.31 6.87
CA GLN A 6 17.29 15.79 7.92
C GLN A 6 18.21 14.67 7.38
N PRO A 7 19.47 14.60 7.83
CA PRO A 7 20.42 13.59 7.37
C PRO A 7 20.09 12.24 8.02
N GLY A 8 19.32 11.42 7.31
CA GLY A 8 18.95 10.06 7.70
C GLY A 8 18.32 9.22 6.58
N GLU A 9 17.71 9.82 5.56
CA GLU A 9 17.03 9.08 4.48
C GLU A 9 17.49 9.60 3.11
N LYS A 10 18.71 9.20 2.70
CA LYS A 10 19.19 9.51 1.36
C LYS A 10 18.90 8.32 0.45
N ASN A 11 17.89 8.50 -0.41
CA ASN A 11 17.73 7.82 -1.69
C ASN A 11 16.88 6.53 -1.74
N ARG A 12 15.80 6.41 -0.94
CA ARG A 12 14.77 5.41 -1.24
C ARG A 12 13.90 5.93 -2.38
N ILE A 13 14.02 5.32 -3.55
CA ILE A 13 13.21 5.64 -4.73
C ILE A 13 11.76 5.25 -4.41
N SER A 14 10.83 6.19 -4.57
CA SER A 14 9.40 5.88 -4.48
C SER A 14 8.97 5.14 -5.74
N HIS A 15 8.19 4.07 -5.56
CA HIS A 15 7.66 3.26 -6.63
C HIS A 15 6.14 3.32 -6.65
N TRP A 16 5.57 3.43 -7.85
CA TRP A 16 4.14 3.37 -8.09
C TRP A 16 3.83 2.08 -8.84
N PHE A 17 2.64 1.54 -8.60
CA PHE A 17 2.09 0.42 -9.35
C PHE A 17 0.61 0.68 -9.60
N ASP A 18 0.09 0.15 -10.70
CA ASP A 18 -1.32 0.29 -11.04
C ASP A 18 -2.13 -0.83 -10.39
N VAL A 19 -3.31 -0.50 -9.88
CA VAL A 19 -4.31 -1.50 -9.47
C VAL A 19 -5.07 -1.90 -10.73
N PRO A 20 -5.09 -3.20 -11.09
CA PRO A 20 -5.82 -3.65 -12.26
C PRO A 20 -7.31 -3.32 -12.17
N GLU A 21 -7.94 -3.07 -13.32
CA GLU A 21 -9.38 -2.81 -13.39
C GLU A 21 -10.19 -3.97 -12.78
N GLY A 22 -11.20 -3.65 -11.98
CA GLY A 22 -12.02 -4.64 -11.28
C GLY A 22 -11.37 -5.22 -10.02
N PHE A 23 -10.19 -4.74 -9.60
CA PHE A 23 -9.56 -5.12 -8.34
C PHE A 23 -9.61 -3.99 -7.31
N GLY A 24 -9.55 -4.37 -6.04
CA GLY A 24 -9.38 -3.48 -4.90
C GLY A 24 -8.35 -4.02 -3.91
N LEU A 25 -7.98 -3.19 -2.93
CA LEU A 25 -7.11 -3.60 -1.83
C LEU A 25 -7.96 -4.20 -0.71
N GLU A 26 -7.57 -5.38 -0.24
CA GLU A 26 -8.21 -5.98 0.91
C GLU A 26 -7.84 -5.23 2.20
N CYS A 27 -8.86 -4.84 2.96
CA CYS A 27 -8.70 -4.00 4.14
C CYS A 27 -9.54 -4.51 5.31
N LEU A 28 -9.05 -4.29 6.53
CA LEU A 28 -9.79 -4.49 7.77
C LEU A 28 -10.17 -3.12 8.35
N VAL A 29 -11.47 -2.91 8.61
CA VAL A 29 -11.97 -1.72 9.30
C VAL A 29 -12.14 -2.06 10.78
N ILE A 30 -11.51 -1.27 11.64
CA ILE A 30 -11.60 -1.43 13.10
C ILE A 30 -12.00 -0.11 13.73
N GLY A 31 -12.92 -0.17 14.69
CA GLY A 31 -13.37 0.96 15.49
C GLY A 31 -14.84 1.27 15.32
N GLU A 32 -15.32 2.29 16.02
CA GLU A 32 -16.74 2.63 16.14
C GLU A 32 -17.00 4.10 15.82
N GLY A 33 -18.14 4.37 15.17
CA GLY A 33 -18.56 5.71 14.77
C GLY A 33 -17.49 6.38 13.89
N GLU A 34 -17.09 7.59 14.29
CA GLU A 34 -16.07 8.37 13.57
C GLU A 34 -14.63 7.94 13.87
N GLN A 35 -14.42 7.07 14.87
CA GLN A 35 -13.10 6.55 15.22
C GLN A 35 -12.85 5.21 14.54
N GLN A 36 -12.93 5.20 13.21
CA GLN A 36 -12.61 4.04 12.40
C GLN A 36 -11.24 4.19 11.75
N ARG A 37 -10.51 3.08 11.68
CA ARG A 37 -9.23 2.96 10.99
C ARG A 37 -9.31 1.84 9.97
N VAL A 38 -8.72 2.10 8.80
CA VAL A 38 -8.59 1.12 7.73
C VAL A 38 -7.16 0.58 7.74
N TYR A 39 -7.01 -0.72 7.87
CA TYR A 39 -5.73 -1.42 7.82
C TYR A 39 -5.64 -2.21 6.51
N VAL A 40 -4.58 -1.97 5.74
CA VAL A 40 -4.34 -2.69 4.48
C VAL A 40 -3.74 -4.07 4.79
N VAL A 41 -4.41 -5.13 4.32
CA VAL A 41 -3.87 -6.48 4.40
C VAL A 41 -2.71 -6.59 3.41
N THR A 42 -1.61 -7.17 3.85
CA THR A 42 -0.38 -7.27 3.06
C THR A 42 0.12 -8.71 2.98
N THR A 43 0.65 -9.06 1.81
CA THR A 43 1.20 -10.37 1.43
C THR A 43 2.66 -10.23 0.97
N THR A 44 3.28 -11.33 0.55
CA THR A 44 4.59 -11.33 -0.11
C THR A 44 4.47 -10.69 -1.50
N PRO A 45 5.41 -9.81 -1.91
CA PRO A 45 5.37 -9.21 -3.23
C PRO A 45 5.47 -10.22 -4.37
N PRO A 46 4.81 -9.94 -5.52
CA PRO A 46 5.04 -10.71 -6.73
C PRO A 46 6.50 -10.56 -7.18
N ALA A 47 7.02 -11.55 -7.90
CA ALA A 47 8.44 -11.64 -8.24
C ALA A 47 8.98 -10.37 -8.96
N GLU A 48 8.15 -9.75 -9.81
CA GLU A 48 8.45 -8.52 -10.53
C GLU A 48 8.61 -7.28 -9.63
N HIS A 49 8.11 -7.32 -8.40
CA HIS A 49 8.12 -6.22 -7.44
C HIS A 49 8.85 -6.56 -6.13
N ALA A 50 9.42 -7.76 -6.00
CA ALA A 50 10.13 -8.20 -4.79
C ALA A 50 11.38 -7.37 -4.45
N TRP A 51 11.91 -6.62 -5.40
CA TRP A 51 13.07 -5.73 -5.21
C TRP A 51 12.69 -4.36 -4.59
N ILE A 52 11.40 -4.01 -4.57
CA ILE A 52 10.91 -2.71 -4.09
C ILE A 52 10.81 -2.73 -2.55
N HIS A 53 10.05 -3.68 -2.00
CA HIS A 53 9.76 -3.81 -0.58
C HIS A 53 9.44 -5.26 -0.21
N ASP A 54 9.42 -5.58 1.10
CA ASP A 54 9.14 -6.91 1.67
C ASP A 54 7.65 -7.20 1.85
N ARG A 55 6.79 -6.18 1.71
CA ARG A 55 5.33 -6.26 1.83
C ARG A 55 4.68 -5.76 0.55
N TRP A 56 3.57 -6.37 0.20
CA TRP A 56 2.75 -5.98 -0.94
C TRP A 56 1.28 -5.95 -0.55
N PRO A 57 0.48 -4.96 -0.96
CA PRO A 57 -0.94 -4.94 -0.64
C PRO A 57 -1.63 -6.15 -1.29
N LEU A 58 -2.54 -6.79 -0.54
CA LEU A 58 -3.34 -7.88 -1.07
C LEU A 58 -4.40 -7.30 -2.01
N LEU A 59 -4.32 -7.65 -3.29
CA LEU A 59 -5.31 -7.28 -4.30
C LEU A 59 -6.35 -8.39 -4.40
N THR A 60 -7.62 -8.01 -4.42
CA THR A 60 -8.75 -8.93 -4.57
C THR A 60 -9.70 -8.42 -5.64
N MET A 61 -10.39 -9.34 -6.32
CA MET A 61 -11.44 -8.99 -7.28
C MET A 61 -12.58 -8.30 -6.53
N LEU A 62 -13.03 -7.16 -7.05
CA LEU A 62 -14.28 -6.56 -6.62
C LEU A 62 -15.41 -7.44 -7.16
N ASN A 63 -16.08 -8.16 -6.26
CA ASN A 63 -17.32 -8.81 -6.62
C ASN A 63 -18.35 -7.70 -6.82
N GLY A 64 -18.83 -7.51 -8.05
CA GLY A 64 -19.95 -6.60 -8.30
C GLY A 64 -21.17 -7.13 -7.56
N GLU A 65 -21.66 -6.37 -6.59
CA GLU A 65 -23.04 -6.50 -6.09
C GLU A 65 -24.01 -5.75 -7.03
#